data_AF-A0A538QX45-F1
#
_entry.id   AF-A0A538QX45-F1
#
_cell.length_a   1.000
_cell.length_b   1.000
_cell.length_c   1.000
_cell.angle_alpha   90.00
_cell.angle_beta   90.00
_cell.angle_gamma   90.00
#
_symmetry.space_group_name_H-M   'P 1'
#
loop_
_entity.id
_entity.type
_entity.pdbx_description
1 polymer ?
#
loop_
_entity_poly.entity_id
_entity_poly.type
_entity_poly.pdbx_seq_one_letter_code
_entity_poly.pdbx_strand_id
1 'polypeptide(L)'
;MRSCRSRRSCRRGSRPAASWPCTATSSCRSRACSPRSSGSASRSTRPTSSYEAAGTTELNIGSPKQLGELLFDKLGLDTKGVKRTKLGWSTEADTLEALVDAHPVIRPILDHRELMKLKGTYLDALPPLVNPATGRVHTTFNQVVAETGRLSSQDPNLQNIPIRSELGRKIRRGFIAAPGHVLIAADYSQIELRILAHLSGDPLLGSAFRDHVDVHTQTAAEVFSVPREQVTAEQRRIAKAVNYGLSYGQSDVGLARALDVTRTQAAEYSRRYFQRFPTIHKFMEDIVTLARAQGGARTLLGRWRPIPNLTSKSPQARHAAERMAQNTPMQGAGADLIKLAMLATARRITRENWPVRMLLTVHDELVFESPPSLADEVGAALQQEMESVYQLSIPLEVDIGIADNWADA
;
A
#
# COMPACT_ATOMS: atom_id res chain seq x y z
N MET A 1 -42.32 -2.99 -23.84
CA MET A 1 -43.33 -2.15 -24.54
C MET A 1 -44.69 -2.34 -23.86
N ARG A 2 -45.29 -1.22 -23.43
CA ARG A 2 -46.73 -0.95 -23.13
C ARG A 2 -47.46 -1.89 -22.13
N SER A 3 -47.70 -1.43 -20.90
CA SER A 3 -48.91 -0.67 -20.43
C SER A 3 -50.12 -1.57 -20.17
N CYS A 4 -51.06 -1.38 -19.23
CA CYS A 4 -51.30 -0.55 -18.05
C CYS A 4 -52.74 -0.91 -17.60
N ARG A 5 -53.09 -0.64 -16.34
CA ARG A 5 -54.44 -0.52 -15.73
C ARG A 5 -55.12 -1.80 -15.19
N SER A 6 -55.49 -1.80 -13.92
CA SER A 6 -56.80 -1.28 -13.48
C SER A 6 -56.89 -1.08 -11.95
N ARG A 7 -57.83 -0.21 -11.54
CA ARG A 7 -58.07 0.36 -10.20
C ARG A 7 -59.11 -0.45 -9.40
N ARG A 8 -59.12 -0.29 -8.07
CA ARG A 8 -60.30 -0.14 -7.14
C ARG A 8 -59.77 0.03 -5.70
N SER A 9 -59.75 1.22 -5.08
CA SER A 9 -60.77 1.87 -4.20
C SER A 9 -61.37 0.94 -3.13
N CYS A 10 -61.13 1.09 -1.83
CA CYS A 10 -61.86 1.92 -0.81
C CYS A 10 -61.48 1.29 0.56
N ARG A 11 -61.30 1.92 1.74
CA ARG A 11 -62.10 2.91 2.47
C ARG A 11 -61.31 3.36 3.74
N ARG A 12 -61.35 4.67 4.01
CA ARG A 12 -61.60 5.41 5.29
C ARG A 12 -61.04 4.92 6.65
N GLY A 13 -60.41 5.87 7.38
CA GLY A 13 -60.25 5.91 8.84
C GLY A 13 -59.15 6.91 9.28
N SER A 14 -59.43 8.23 9.27
CA SER A 14 -59.60 9.09 10.46
C SER A 14 -58.33 9.34 11.31
N ARG A 15 -57.74 10.54 11.15
CA ARG A 15 -56.83 11.22 12.12
C ARG A 15 -57.66 11.79 13.30
N PRO A 16 -57.00 12.17 14.41
CA PRO A 16 -56.75 13.60 14.58
C PRO A 16 -55.35 13.96 15.11
N ALA A 17 -55.01 15.24 14.93
CA ALA A 17 -53.81 15.93 15.37
C ALA A 17 -53.89 16.35 16.85
N ALA A 18 -52.73 16.56 17.48
CA ALA A 18 -52.57 17.45 18.62
C ALA A 18 -51.16 18.04 18.61
N SER A 19 -51.05 19.25 19.14
CA SER A 19 -50.05 20.25 18.84
C SER A 19 -49.82 21.14 20.07
N TRP A 20 -48.59 21.67 20.22
CA TRP A 20 -48.12 22.81 21.06
C TRP A 20 -47.88 22.57 22.58
N PRO A 21 -47.07 23.42 23.29
CA PRO A 21 -46.42 24.68 22.86
C PRO A 21 -44.92 24.87 23.24
N CYS A 22 -44.31 25.88 22.59
CA CYS A 22 -43.18 26.67 23.09
C CYS A 22 -43.61 27.63 24.20
N THR A 23 -42.74 27.88 25.19
CA THR A 23 -42.67 29.16 25.92
C THR A 23 -41.22 29.53 26.20
N ALA A 24 -40.90 30.80 25.96
CA ALA A 24 -39.66 31.48 26.26
C ALA A 24 -39.96 32.62 27.24
N THR A 25 -39.06 32.87 28.19
CA THR A 25 -38.84 34.12 28.95
C THR A 25 -37.50 33.91 29.69
N SER A 26 -36.40 34.67 29.59
CA SER A 26 -36.07 36.10 29.44
C SER A 26 -35.34 36.60 30.71
N SER A 27 -34.26 37.38 30.48
CA SER A 27 -33.62 38.37 31.39
C SER A 27 -32.49 37.84 32.29
N CYS A 28 -31.42 38.58 32.65
CA CYS A 28 -30.80 39.83 32.19
C CYS A 28 -29.48 40.04 32.99
N ARG A 29 -28.50 40.73 32.36
CA ARG A 29 -27.50 41.67 32.93
C ARG A 29 -26.37 41.16 33.85
N SER A 30 -25.12 41.37 33.41
CA SER A 30 -24.20 42.46 33.83
C SER A 30 -22.78 42.19 33.30
N ARG A 31 -22.27 42.94 32.31
CA ARG A 31 -21.26 44.02 32.44
C ARG A 31 -20.23 43.85 33.57
N ALA A 32 -18.97 43.61 33.19
CA ALA A 32 -17.81 44.28 33.79
C ALA A 32 -16.62 44.27 32.80
N CYS A 33 -16.02 45.45 32.63
CA CYS A 33 -14.83 45.72 31.84
C CYS A 33 -13.55 45.13 32.47
N SER A 34 -12.53 45.03 31.63
CA SER A 34 -11.11 44.66 31.83
C SER A 34 -10.43 45.18 33.11
N PRO A 35 -9.26 44.60 33.48
CA PRO A 35 -8.03 45.15 32.92
C PRO A 35 -7.02 44.12 32.39
N ARG A 36 -6.17 44.62 31.50
CA ARG A 36 -5.02 43.99 30.86
C ARG A 36 -4.11 43.27 31.87
N SER A 37 -3.63 42.08 31.50
CA SER A 37 -2.25 41.70 31.81
C SER A 37 -1.68 40.90 30.63
N SER A 38 -0.54 41.39 30.17
CA SER A 38 0.32 40.87 29.13
C SER A 38 0.97 39.57 29.56
N GLY A 39 0.78 38.50 28.78
CA GLY A 39 1.50 37.25 28.91
C GLY A 39 1.73 36.66 27.52
N SER A 40 2.86 37.02 26.91
CA SER A 40 3.31 36.53 25.61
C SER A 40 3.65 35.03 25.68
N ALA A 41 2.72 34.18 25.27
CA ALA A 41 3.02 32.80 24.89
C ALA A 41 3.26 32.77 23.39
N SER A 42 4.54 32.73 23.00
CA SER A 42 5.01 32.58 21.63
C SER A 42 4.54 31.24 21.06
N ARG A 43 3.40 31.25 20.37
CA ARG A 43 3.02 30.18 19.45
C ARG A 43 4.06 30.17 18.33
N SER A 44 4.90 29.14 18.32
CA SER A 44 5.74 28.75 17.20
C SER A 44 4.85 28.46 15.98
N THR A 45 4.54 29.51 15.23
CA THR A 45 4.07 29.43 13.85
C THR A 45 5.27 29.02 13.01
N ARG A 46 5.25 27.80 12.46
CA ARG A 46 6.16 27.44 11.35
C ARG A 46 6.02 28.50 10.26
N PRO A 47 7.11 28.99 9.66
CA PRO A 47 7.06 30.16 8.80
C PRO A 47 6.25 29.88 7.54
N THR A 48 5.20 30.69 7.36
CA THR A 48 4.42 30.81 6.14
C THR A 48 5.17 31.69 5.12
N SER A 49 6.35 31.30 4.64
CA SER A 49 6.95 31.96 3.46
C SER A 49 8.00 31.10 2.75
N SER A 50 7.57 30.03 2.09
CA SER A 50 8.33 29.47 0.96
C SER A 50 8.19 30.30 -0.33
N TYR A 51 7.45 31.42 -0.31
CA TYR A 51 7.10 32.21 -1.50
C TYR A 51 8.03 33.41 -1.75
N GLU A 52 8.74 33.91 -0.73
CA GLU A 52 9.62 35.09 -0.88
C GLU A 52 10.98 34.72 -1.51
N ALA A 53 11.48 33.51 -1.28
CA ALA A 53 12.76 33.06 -1.84
C ALA A 53 12.73 32.82 -3.37
N ALA A 54 11.54 32.72 -3.98
CA ALA A 54 11.35 32.36 -5.39
C ALA A 54 10.80 33.52 -6.27
N GLY A 55 10.63 34.72 -5.72
CA GLY A 55 10.34 35.95 -6.48
C GLY A 55 9.15 35.91 -7.44
N THR A 56 8.15 35.06 -7.20
CA THR A 56 7.03 34.83 -8.13
C THR A 56 5.69 34.81 -7.42
N THR A 57 4.81 35.74 -7.79
CA THR A 57 3.42 35.82 -7.35
C THR A 57 2.59 34.76 -8.07
N GLU A 58 1.96 33.88 -7.28
CA GLU A 58 1.08 32.75 -7.64
C GLU A 58 1.73 31.50 -8.27
N LEU A 59 2.68 30.88 -7.54
CA LEU A 59 3.10 29.50 -7.82
C LEU A 59 2.09 28.48 -7.26
N ASN A 60 1.44 27.70 -8.14
CA ASN A 60 0.69 26.51 -7.73
C ASN A 60 1.64 25.29 -7.62
N ILE A 61 2.03 24.93 -6.39
CA ILE A 61 2.91 23.78 -6.10
C ILE A 61 2.28 22.43 -6.54
N GLY A 62 0.95 22.39 -6.63
CA GLY A 62 0.20 21.25 -7.15
C GLY A 62 0.28 21.09 -8.68
N SER A 63 0.71 22.12 -9.42
CA SER A 63 0.87 22.05 -10.88
C SER A 63 2.27 21.55 -11.26
N PRO A 64 2.41 20.34 -11.85
CA PRO A 64 3.72 19.81 -12.23
C PRO A 64 4.46 20.71 -13.23
N LYS A 65 3.72 21.41 -14.10
CA LYS A 65 4.27 22.31 -15.11
C LYS A 65 4.89 23.56 -14.47
N GLN A 66 4.10 24.28 -13.66
CA GLN A 66 4.60 25.50 -13.00
C GLN A 66 5.75 25.21 -12.05
N LEU A 67 5.68 24.07 -11.34
CA LEU A 67 6.77 23.65 -10.48
C LEU A 67 8.02 23.29 -11.29
N GLY A 68 7.88 22.57 -12.41
CA GLY A 68 9.01 22.24 -13.28
C GLY A 68 9.68 23.50 -13.85
N GLU A 69 8.90 24.47 -14.32
CA GLU A 69 9.40 25.77 -14.80
C GLU A 69 10.14 26.54 -13.69
N LEU A 70 9.61 26.55 -12.47
CA LEU A 70 10.31 27.18 -11.34
C LEU A 70 11.65 26.48 -11.05
N LEU A 71 11.63 25.16 -10.88
CA LEU A 71 12.80 24.41 -10.42
C LEU A 71 13.93 24.41 -11.45
N PHE A 72 13.62 24.11 -12.71
CA PHE A 72 14.64 23.86 -13.71
C PHE A 72 14.94 25.08 -14.58
N ASP A 73 13.94 25.92 -14.86
CA ASP A 73 14.14 27.06 -15.77
C ASP A 73 14.49 28.34 -14.99
N LYS A 74 13.84 28.61 -13.85
CA LYS A 74 14.10 29.82 -13.03
C LYS A 74 15.23 29.63 -12.01
N LEU A 75 15.19 28.55 -11.24
CA LEU A 75 16.21 28.26 -10.22
C LEU A 75 17.45 27.56 -10.79
N GLY A 76 17.38 27.07 -12.04
CA GLY A 76 18.52 26.48 -12.74
C GLY A 76 19.03 25.19 -12.12
N LEU A 77 18.18 24.41 -11.45
CA LEU A 77 18.55 23.10 -10.90
C LEU A 77 19.06 22.17 -11.99
N ASP A 78 20.04 21.31 -11.64
CA ASP A 78 20.60 20.35 -12.59
C ASP A 78 19.50 19.43 -13.13
N THR A 79 19.44 19.34 -14.46
CA THR A 79 18.47 18.53 -15.19
C THR A 79 19.03 17.16 -15.56
N LYS A 80 20.29 16.88 -15.22
CA LYS A 80 20.95 15.61 -15.51
C LYS A 80 20.22 14.46 -14.81
N GLY A 81 19.63 13.58 -15.62
CA GLY A 81 18.86 12.43 -15.14
C GLY A 81 17.38 12.72 -14.86
N VAL A 82 16.95 13.98 -14.94
CA VAL A 82 15.54 14.38 -14.82
C VAL A 82 14.80 14.07 -16.12
N LYS A 83 13.74 13.27 -16.01
CA LYS A 83 12.92 12.91 -17.17
C LYS A 83 12.05 14.09 -17.63
N ARG A 84 11.75 14.12 -18.93
CA ARG A 84 10.67 14.92 -19.47
C ARG A 84 9.40 14.09 -19.61
N THR A 85 8.28 14.70 -19.25
CA THR A 85 6.92 14.20 -19.44
C THR A 85 6.23 15.02 -20.53
N LYS A 86 5.01 14.62 -20.92
CA LYS A 86 4.19 15.41 -21.84
C LYS A 86 3.89 16.84 -21.31
N LEU A 87 3.98 17.04 -20.00
CA LEU A 87 3.68 18.31 -19.32
C LEU A 87 4.92 19.16 -19.02
N GLY A 88 6.11 18.71 -19.40
CA GLY A 88 7.38 19.38 -19.09
C GLY A 88 8.29 18.52 -18.22
N TRP A 89 9.13 19.15 -17.40
CA TRP A 89 10.03 18.44 -16.50
C TRP A 89 9.28 17.56 -15.49
N SER A 90 9.81 16.37 -15.21
CA SER A 90 9.31 15.52 -14.14
C SER A 90 9.48 16.22 -12.80
N THR A 91 8.42 16.26 -12.02
CA THR A 91 8.46 16.66 -10.61
C THR A 91 7.95 15.53 -9.72
N GLU A 92 8.10 14.27 -10.13
CA GLU A 92 7.71 13.12 -9.29
C GLU A 92 8.52 13.09 -7.97
N ALA A 93 7.98 12.45 -6.93
CA ALA A 93 8.61 12.40 -5.60
C ALA A 93 10.07 11.91 -5.69
N ASP A 94 10.31 10.76 -6.30
CA ASP A 94 11.66 10.21 -6.50
C ASP A 94 12.61 11.16 -7.24
N THR A 95 12.09 11.94 -8.21
CA THR A 95 12.90 12.93 -8.95
C THR A 95 13.29 14.10 -8.06
N LEU A 96 12.36 14.57 -7.23
CA LEU A 96 12.61 15.67 -6.30
C LEU A 96 13.48 15.21 -5.12
N GLU A 97 13.32 13.99 -4.63
CA GLU A 97 14.13 13.41 -3.55
C GLU A 97 15.61 13.37 -3.94
N ALA A 98 15.93 12.98 -5.17
CA ALA A 98 17.30 13.01 -5.70
C ALA A 98 17.90 14.42 -5.82
N LEU A 99 17.07 15.47 -5.73
CA LEU A 99 17.47 16.87 -5.83
C LEU A 99 17.39 17.63 -4.49
N VAL A 100 17.11 16.94 -3.37
CA VAL A 100 16.93 17.57 -2.06
C VAL A 100 18.14 18.42 -1.66
N ASP A 101 19.36 17.93 -1.91
CA ASP A 101 20.59 18.63 -1.58
C ASP A 101 20.95 19.73 -2.58
N ALA A 102 20.29 19.75 -3.75
CA ALA A 102 20.57 20.71 -4.81
C ALA A 102 19.96 22.09 -4.53
N HIS A 103 18.85 22.17 -3.78
CA HIS A 103 18.27 23.45 -3.36
C HIS A 103 17.36 23.32 -2.13
N PRO A 104 17.43 24.24 -1.14
CA PRO A 104 16.65 24.18 0.11
C PRO A 104 15.12 24.23 -0.08
N VAL A 105 14.64 24.64 -1.25
CA VAL A 105 13.20 24.70 -1.58
C VAL A 105 12.57 23.32 -1.81
N ILE A 106 13.38 22.32 -2.17
CA ILE A 106 12.89 21.00 -2.59
C ILE A 106 12.24 20.26 -1.42
N ARG A 107 12.85 20.29 -0.24
CA ARG A 107 12.30 19.63 0.95
C ARG A 107 10.94 20.19 1.37
N PRO A 108 10.76 21.53 1.50
CA PRO A 108 9.43 22.13 1.70
C PRO A 108 8.39 21.74 0.65
N ILE A 109 8.77 21.60 -0.63
CA ILE A 109 7.85 21.16 -1.69
C ILE A 109 7.39 19.72 -1.47
N LEU A 110 8.32 18.81 -1.16
CA LEU A 110 8.01 17.41 -0.86
C LEU A 110 7.07 17.31 0.35
N ASP A 111 7.42 17.99 1.45
CA ASP A 111 6.61 18.00 2.68
C ASP A 111 5.20 18.60 2.40
N HIS A 112 5.11 19.69 1.63
CA HIS A 112 3.83 20.27 1.24
C HIS A 112 2.97 19.29 0.42
N ARG A 113 3.57 18.58 -0.54
CA ARG A 113 2.84 17.61 -1.37
C ARG A 113 2.38 16.39 -0.59
N GLU A 114 3.20 15.90 0.34
CA GLU A 114 2.77 14.83 1.26
C GLU A 114 1.56 15.31 2.08
N LEU A 115 1.64 16.49 2.70
CA LEU A 115 0.54 17.05 3.49
C LEU A 115 -0.72 17.27 2.66
N MET A 116 -0.61 17.81 1.45
CA MET A 116 -1.76 18.04 0.58
C MET A 116 -2.39 16.72 0.12
N LYS A 117 -1.60 15.69 -0.15
CA LYS A 117 -2.11 14.35 -0.44
C LYS A 117 -2.81 13.76 0.79
N LEU A 118 -2.19 13.83 1.96
CA LEU A 118 -2.77 13.32 3.21
C LEU A 118 -4.11 14.01 3.53
N LYS A 119 -4.14 15.33 3.40
CA LYS A 119 -5.33 16.14 3.59
C LYS A 119 -6.41 15.82 2.55
N GLY A 120 -6.10 15.98 1.27
CA GLY A 120 -7.09 15.86 0.20
C GLY A 120 -7.62 14.44 0.00
N THR A 121 -6.74 13.44 -0.03
CA THR A 121 -7.12 12.05 -0.33
C THR A 121 -7.74 11.33 0.86
N TYR A 122 -7.39 11.69 2.10
CA TYR A 122 -7.85 10.96 3.27
C TYR A 122 -8.66 11.83 4.24
N LEU A 123 -8.12 12.95 4.74
CA LEU A 123 -8.81 13.75 5.75
C LEU A 123 -10.06 14.47 5.23
N ASP A 124 -10.03 14.99 4.01
CA ASP A 124 -11.17 15.69 3.42
C ASP A 124 -12.14 14.70 2.75
N ALA A 125 -11.63 13.62 2.16
CA ALA A 125 -12.42 12.71 1.33
C ALA A 125 -13.09 11.56 2.10
N LEU A 126 -12.48 11.03 3.16
CA LEU A 126 -13.05 9.88 3.89
C LEU A 126 -14.21 10.25 4.84
N PRO A 127 -14.13 11.31 5.66
CA PRO A 127 -15.21 11.62 6.60
C PRO A 127 -16.59 11.82 5.97
N PRO A 128 -16.73 12.48 4.80
CA PRO A 128 -18.03 12.60 4.12
C PRO A 128 -18.59 11.26 3.62
N LEU A 129 -17.77 10.22 3.48
CA LEU A 129 -18.17 8.88 3.04
C LEU A 129 -18.64 7.98 4.19
N VAL A 130 -18.56 8.46 5.43
CA VAL A 130 -19.07 7.72 6.59
C VAL A 130 -20.59 7.62 6.48
N ASN A 131 -21.08 6.39 6.42
CA ASN A 131 -22.52 6.13 6.40
C ASN A 131 -23.12 6.47 7.78
N PRO A 132 -24.09 7.40 7.86
CA PRO A 132 -24.58 7.90 9.14
C PRO A 132 -25.38 6.86 9.95
N ALA A 133 -25.92 5.83 9.31
CA ALA A 133 -26.66 4.77 9.99
C ALA A 133 -25.75 3.72 10.64
N THR A 134 -24.56 3.51 10.07
CA THR A 134 -23.60 2.48 10.54
C THR A 134 -22.39 3.06 11.25
N GLY A 135 -22.10 4.35 11.07
CA GLY A 135 -20.87 4.98 11.52
C GLY A 135 -19.61 4.46 10.82
N ARG A 136 -19.75 3.80 9.66
CA ARG A 136 -18.65 3.13 8.94
C ARG A 136 -18.50 3.64 7.50
N VAL A 137 -17.29 3.50 6.98
CA VAL A 137 -16.98 3.63 5.56
C VAL A 137 -17.14 2.26 4.91
N HIS A 138 -17.81 2.20 3.75
CA HIS A 138 -18.08 0.95 3.04
C HIS A 138 -17.37 0.99 1.68
N THR A 139 -16.34 0.17 1.51
CA THR A 139 -15.63 0.03 0.23
C THR A 139 -16.26 -1.05 -0.65
N THR A 140 -15.99 -0.99 -1.95
CA THR A 140 -16.29 -2.08 -2.89
C THR A 140 -15.00 -2.78 -3.31
N PHE A 141 -14.91 -4.08 -3.06
CA PHE A 141 -13.81 -4.92 -3.57
C PHE A 141 -14.15 -5.47 -4.97
N ASN A 142 -13.36 -5.10 -5.98
CA ASN A 142 -13.47 -5.68 -7.31
C ASN A 142 -12.56 -6.89 -7.45
N GLN A 143 -13.13 -8.01 -7.89
CA GLN A 143 -12.40 -9.28 -8.04
C GLN A 143 -11.81 -9.49 -9.43
N VAL A 144 -12.28 -8.75 -10.44
CA VAL A 144 -12.01 -8.98 -11.87
C VAL A 144 -11.34 -7.78 -12.57
N VAL A 145 -10.60 -6.96 -11.83
CA VAL A 145 -9.92 -5.76 -12.37
C VAL A 145 -8.42 -5.99 -12.57
N ALA A 146 -7.72 -6.51 -11.57
CA ALA A 146 -6.28 -6.70 -11.67
C ALA A 146 -5.94 -7.97 -12.47
N GLU A 147 -5.11 -7.83 -13.50
CA GLU A 147 -4.60 -8.94 -14.34
C GLU A 147 -3.86 -10.01 -13.53
N THR A 148 -3.33 -9.68 -12.35
CA THR A 148 -2.63 -10.62 -11.47
C THR A 148 -3.56 -11.31 -10.47
N GLY A 149 -4.87 -11.00 -10.50
CA GLY A 149 -5.86 -11.62 -9.63
C GLY A 149 -5.98 -10.99 -8.24
N ARG A 150 -5.22 -9.95 -7.90
CA ARG A 150 -5.43 -9.17 -6.67
C ARG A 150 -6.83 -8.54 -6.66
N LEU A 151 -7.40 -8.40 -5.46
CA LEU A 151 -8.58 -7.56 -5.26
C LEU A 151 -8.17 -6.10 -5.35
N SER A 152 -9.00 -5.25 -5.96
CA SER A 152 -8.88 -3.80 -5.85
C SER A 152 -10.00 -3.24 -4.98
N SER A 153 -9.72 -2.15 -4.28
CA SER A 153 -10.70 -1.44 -3.46
C SER A 153 -11.04 -0.08 -4.09
N GLN A 154 -12.33 0.26 -4.15
CA GLN A 154 -12.81 1.54 -4.65
C GLN A 154 -13.98 2.07 -3.83
N ASP A 155 -14.21 3.38 -3.95
CA ASP A 155 -15.34 4.11 -3.37
C ASP A 155 -15.56 3.86 -1.85
N PRO A 156 -14.55 4.11 -0.98
CA PRO A 156 -13.20 4.58 -1.27
C PRO A 156 -12.17 3.44 -1.38
N ASN A 157 -10.98 3.75 -1.91
CA ASN A 157 -9.85 2.81 -1.88
C ASN A 157 -9.25 2.76 -0.46
N LEU A 158 -9.37 1.60 0.19
CA LEU A 158 -8.84 1.33 1.53
C LEU A 158 -7.56 0.48 1.51
N GLN A 159 -7.08 0.07 0.34
CA GLN A 159 -5.82 -0.68 0.21
C GLN A 159 -4.59 0.23 0.16
N ASN A 160 -4.77 1.53 -0.03
CA ASN A 160 -3.68 2.50 -0.14
C ASN A 160 -3.63 3.48 1.05
N ILE A 161 -4.17 3.08 2.21
CA ILE A 161 -4.06 3.88 3.42
C ILE A 161 -2.58 3.95 3.84
N PRO A 162 -2.00 5.14 4.05
CA PRO A 162 -0.56 5.27 4.29
C PRO A 162 -0.15 4.66 5.64
N ILE A 163 0.97 3.94 5.67
CA ILE A 163 1.55 3.38 6.90
C ILE A 163 3.02 3.76 7.12
N ARG A 164 3.75 4.15 6.05
CA ARG A 164 5.21 4.32 6.10
C ARG A 164 5.66 5.59 6.83
N SER A 165 4.95 6.71 6.66
CA SER A 165 5.28 7.97 7.34
C SER A 165 4.54 8.10 8.67
N GLU A 166 5.12 8.82 9.62
CA GLU A 166 4.50 9.06 10.93
C GLU A 166 3.11 9.72 10.78
N LEU A 167 2.99 10.70 9.88
CA LEU A 167 1.71 11.34 9.57
C LEU A 167 0.74 10.39 8.89
N GLY A 168 1.23 9.55 7.96
CA GLY A 168 0.43 8.50 7.36
C GLY A 168 -0.14 7.52 8.39
N ARG A 169 0.70 7.07 9.34
CA ARG A 169 0.29 6.19 10.43
C ARG A 169 -0.81 6.82 11.29
N LYS A 170 -0.78 8.15 11.51
CA LYS A 170 -1.86 8.88 12.20
C LYS A 170 -3.19 8.85 11.43
N ILE A 171 -3.19 8.82 10.10
CA ILE A 171 -4.41 8.59 9.31
C ILE A 171 -4.95 7.18 9.58
N ARG A 172 -4.09 6.15 9.56
CA ARG A 172 -4.48 4.76 9.81
C ARG A 172 -5.06 4.57 11.23
N ARG A 173 -4.63 5.36 12.22
CA ARG A 173 -5.24 5.40 13.58
C ARG A 173 -6.71 5.82 13.59
N GLY A 174 -7.17 6.54 12.57
CA GLY A 174 -8.57 6.94 12.45
C GLY A 174 -9.52 5.78 12.17
N PHE A 175 -9.00 4.60 11.82
CA PHE A 175 -9.77 3.38 11.63
C PHE A 175 -9.77 2.58 12.93
N ILE A 176 -10.91 2.59 13.61
CA ILE A 176 -11.11 1.97 14.92
C ILE A 176 -12.08 0.79 14.84
N ALA A 177 -11.98 -0.13 15.79
CA ALA A 177 -12.99 -1.16 16.00
C ALA A 177 -14.33 -0.54 16.44
N ALA A 178 -15.43 -1.24 16.20
CA ALA A 178 -16.70 -0.90 16.82
C ALA A 178 -16.62 -0.91 18.36
N PRO A 179 -17.50 -0.15 19.03
CA PRO A 179 -17.61 -0.21 20.49
C PRO A 179 -17.72 -1.65 21.01
N GLY A 180 -16.92 -1.97 22.03
CA GLY A 180 -16.87 -3.31 22.62
C GLY A 180 -16.11 -4.36 21.79
N HIS A 181 -15.38 -3.94 20.75
CA HIS A 181 -14.54 -4.80 19.91
C HIS A 181 -13.11 -4.26 19.83
N VAL A 182 -12.20 -5.12 19.41
CA VAL A 182 -10.83 -4.80 18.98
C VAL A 182 -10.63 -5.24 17.53
N LEU A 183 -9.64 -4.66 16.86
CA LEU A 183 -9.17 -5.12 15.56
C LEU A 183 -8.13 -6.22 15.73
N ILE A 184 -8.17 -7.19 14.83
CA ILE A 184 -7.13 -8.21 14.66
C ILE A 184 -6.59 -8.06 13.24
N ALA A 185 -5.32 -7.70 13.10
CA ALA A 185 -4.62 -7.69 11.82
C ALA A 185 -3.78 -8.97 11.72
N ALA A 186 -3.94 -9.70 10.62
CA ALA A 186 -3.18 -10.90 10.31
C ALA A 186 -2.46 -10.70 8.98
N ASP A 187 -1.14 -10.53 9.01
CA ASP A 187 -0.32 -10.20 7.84
C ASP A 187 0.67 -11.33 7.54
N TYR A 188 0.80 -11.72 6.27
CA TYR A 188 1.80 -12.72 5.92
C TYR A 188 3.21 -12.15 5.96
N SER A 189 4.09 -12.82 6.69
CA SER A 189 5.51 -12.44 6.76
C SER A 189 6.23 -12.82 5.46
N GLN A 190 6.46 -11.83 4.60
CA GLN A 190 7.28 -11.92 3.38
C GLN A 190 6.79 -12.98 2.38
N ILE A 191 5.46 -13.13 2.22
CA ILE A 191 4.86 -14.16 1.36
C ILE A 191 5.43 -14.20 -0.06
N GLU A 192 5.72 -13.05 -0.65
CA GLU A 192 6.26 -12.96 -2.01
C GLU A 192 7.62 -13.65 -2.15
N LEU A 193 8.49 -13.54 -1.15
CA LEU A 193 9.80 -14.20 -1.13
C LEU A 193 9.70 -15.69 -0.76
N ARG A 194 8.73 -16.08 0.07
CA ARG A 194 8.44 -17.50 0.34
C ARG A 194 7.93 -18.21 -0.91
N ILE A 195 7.08 -17.55 -1.70
CA ILE A 195 6.63 -18.04 -3.01
C ILE A 195 7.82 -18.16 -3.97
N LEU A 196 8.70 -17.15 -4.03
CA LEU A 196 9.91 -17.23 -4.85
C LEU A 196 10.78 -18.43 -4.46
N ALA A 197 11.05 -18.61 -3.16
CA ALA A 197 11.82 -19.76 -2.66
C ALA A 197 11.18 -21.09 -3.07
N HIS A 198 9.85 -21.17 -2.99
CA HIS A 198 9.10 -22.35 -3.40
C HIS A 198 9.21 -22.63 -4.90
N LEU A 199 8.95 -21.64 -5.74
CA LEU A 199 8.90 -21.81 -7.19
C LEU A 199 10.30 -22.01 -7.81
N SER A 200 11.32 -21.34 -7.26
CA SER A 200 12.70 -21.48 -7.72
C SER A 200 13.42 -22.70 -7.16
N GLY A 201 12.93 -23.26 -6.04
CA GLY A 201 13.60 -24.33 -5.32
C GLY A 201 14.96 -23.92 -4.74
N ASP A 202 15.18 -22.62 -4.53
CA ASP A 202 16.47 -22.10 -4.10
C ASP A 202 16.83 -22.57 -2.68
N PRO A 203 17.96 -23.29 -2.50
CA PRO A 203 18.30 -23.88 -1.21
C PRO A 203 18.70 -22.84 -0.17
N LEU A 204 19.32 -21.72 -0.59
CA LEU A 204 19.85 -20.70 0.30
C LEU A 204 18.73 -19.81 0.84
N LEU A 205 17.82 -19.39 -0.04
CA LEU A 205 16.62 -18.67 0.37
C LEU A 205 15.70 -19.57 1.19
N GLY A 206 15.57 -20.84 0.80
CA GLY A 206 14.80 -21.82 1.54
C GLY A 206 15.35 -22.11 2.95
N SER A 207 16.67 -22.23 3.11
CA SER A 207 17.27 -22.39 4.45
C SER A 207 17.09 -21.14 5.29
N ALA A 208 17.26 -19.94 4.71
CA ALA A 208 17.09 -18.69 5.45
C ALA A 208 15.70 -18.59 6.11
N PHE A 209 14.64 -18.98 5.41
CA PHE A 209 13.30 -19.02 6.01
C PHE A 209 13.15 -20.10 7.09
N ARG A 210 13.64 -21.32 6.86
CA ARG A 210 13.55 -22.41 7.84
C ARG A 210 14.33 -22.13 9.12
N ASP A 211 15.43 -21.39 9.00
CA ASP A 211 16.29 -21.01 10.12
C ASP A 211 15.84 -19.69 10.77
N HIS A 212 14.69 -19.12 10.35
CA HIS A 212 14.16 -17.81 10.79
C HIS A 212 15.19 -16.67 10.69
N VAL A 213 16.04 -16.72 9.67
CA VAL A 213 17.03 -15.68 9.37
C VAL A 213 16.37 -14.61 8.51
N ASP A 214 16.61 -13.33 8.84
CA ASP A 214 16.19 -12.23 7.99
C ASP A 214 16.80 -12.35 6.58
N VAL A 215 15.95 -12.68 5.60
CA VAL A 215 16.37 -12.98 4.23
C VAL A 215 17.08 -11.82 3.55
N HIS A 216 16.78 -10.57 3.95
CA HIS A 216 17.46 -9.40 3.42
C HIS A 216 18.89 -9.30 3.95
N THR A 217 19.09 -9.56 5.25
CA THR A 217 20.43 -9.67 5.85
C THR A 217 21.21 -10.83 5.24
N GLN A 218 20.56 -11.99 5.05
CA GLN A 218 21.18 -13.11 4.35
C GLN A 218 21.63 -12.71 2.95
N THR A 219 20.74 -12.09 2.16
CA THR A 219 21.08 -11.64 0.80
C THR A 219 22.20 -10.60 0.80
N ALA A 220 22.22 -9.69 1.78
CA ALA A 220 23.28 -8.70 1.92
C ALA A 220 24.63 -9.35 2.22
N ALA A 221 24.68 -10.28 3.18
CA ALA A 221 25.89 -11.02 3.53
C ALA A 221 26.52 -11.66 2.29
N GLU A 222 25.68 -12.19 1.41
CA GLU A 222 26.11 -12.82 0.18
C GLU A 222 26.57 -11.84 -0.91
N VAL A 223 25.75 -10.83 -1.22
CA VAL A 223 26.03 -9.84 -2.29
C VAL A 223 27.26 -9.00 -1.95
N PHE A 224 27.46 -8.69 -0.67
CA PHE A 224 28.59 -7.90 -0.19
C PHE A 224 29.76 -8.76 0.30
N SER A 225 29.60 -10.09 0.35
CA SER A 225 30.61 -11.03 0.82
C SER A 225 31.14 -10.69 2.23
N VAL A 226 30.21 -10.39 3.15
CA VAL A 226 30.48 -10.09 4.56
C VAL A 226 29.74 -11.07 5.47
N PRO A 227 30.25 -11.38 6.67
CA PRO A 227 29.48 -12.13 7.67
C PRO A 227 28.14 -11.44 7.98
N ARG A 228 27.11 -12.23 8.33
CA ARG A 228 25.75 -11.73 8.61
C ARG A 228 25.75 -10.66 9.71
N GLU A 229 26.60 -10.86 10.70
CA GLU A 229 26.75 -10.00 11.88
C GLU A 229 27.39 -8.64 11.53
N GLN A 230 28.03 -8.54 10.36
CA GLN A 230 28.69 -7.33 9.86
C GLN A 230 27.87 -6.62 8.79
N VAL A 231 26.68 -7.13 8.47
CA VAL A 231 25.77 -6.48 7.52
C VAL A 231 25.30 -5.14 8.10
N THR A 232 25.59 -4.07 7.38
CA THR A 232 25.13 -2.73 7.75
C THR A 232 23.66 -2.52 7.36
N ALA A 233 23.00 -1.56 8.01
CA ALA A 233 21.62 -1.19 7.68
C ALA A 233 21.46 -0.78 6.20
N GLU A 234 22.47 -0.12 5.63
CA GLU A 234 22.47 0.28 4.23
C GLU A 234 22.63 -0.91 3.28
N GLN A 235 23.53 -1.85 3.60
CA GLN A 235 23.65 -3.10 2.83
C GLN A 235 22.35 -3.91 2.86
N ARG A 236 21.68 -3.98 4.02
CA ARG A 236 20.37 -4.61 4.16
C ARG A 236 19.30 -3.90 3.32
N ARG A 237 19.29 -2.55 3.29
CA ARG A 237 18.38 -1.75 2.45
C ARG A 237 18.59 -2.05 0.98
N ILE A 238 19.85 -2.11 0.54
CA ILE A 238 20.20 -2.46 -0.84
C ILE A 238 19.73 -3.88 -1.18
N ALA A 239 20.05 -4.85 -0.34
CA ALA A 239 19.65 -6.24 -0.54
C ALA A 239 18.13 -6.45 -0.54
N LYS A 240 17.38 -5.66 0.25
CA LYS A 240 15.92 -5.64 0.19
C LYS A 240 15.43 -5.18 -1.19
N ALA A 241 15.94 -4.08 -1.70
CA ALA A 241 15.58 -3.58 -3.03
C ALA A 241 15.99 -4.54 -4.15
N VAL A 242 17.15 -5.20 -4.03
CA VAL A 242 17.61 -6.24 -4.95
C VAL A 242 16.65 -7.43 -4.93
N ASN A 243 16.29 -7.95 -3.75
CA ASN A 243 15.36 -9.08 -3.60
C ASN A 243 14.03 -8.77 -4.28
N TYR A 244 13.35 -7.70 -3.90
CA TYR A 244 12.05 -7.37 -4.49
C TYR A 244 12.17 -7.01 -5.97
N GLY A 245 13.19 -6.24 -6.35
CA GLY A 245 13.35 -5.78 -7.72
C GLY A 245 13.62 -6.92 -8.69
N LEU A 246 14.67 -7.70 -8.43
CA LEU A 246 15.10 -8.75 -9.32
C LEU A 246 14.11 -9.91 -9.38
N SER A 247 13.44 -10.24 -8.26
CA SER A 247 12.35 -11.22 -8.27
C SER A 247 11.27 -10.85 -9.28
N TYR A 248 11.00 -9.56 -9.49
CA TYR A 248 10.01 -9.08 -10.46
C TYR A 248 10.57 -8.76 -11.85
N GLY A 249 11.79 -9.19 -12.15
CA GLY A 249 12.41 -8.94 -13.45
C GLY A 249 12.78 -7.47 -13.67
N GLN A 250 12.95 -6.69 -12.60
CA GLN A 250 13.43 -5.32 -12.72
C GLN A 250 14.79 -5.30 -13.41
N SER A 251 14.94 -4.42 -14.40
CA SER A 251 16.23 -4.26 -15.08
C SER A 251 17.23 -3.51 -14.21
N ASP A 252 18.53 -3.61 -14.52
CA ASP A 252 19.57 -2.83 -13.84
C ASP A 252 19.30 -1.32 -13.86
N VAL A 253 18.65 -0.82 -14.92
CA VAL A 253 18.24 0.59 -15.02
C VAL A 253 17.15 0.91 -14.00
N GLY A 254 16.20 -0.01 -13.79
CA GLY A 254 15.21 0.12 -12.74
C GLY A 254 15.84 0.05 -11.36
N LEU A 255 16.74 -0.91 -11.14
CA LEU A 255 17.39 -1.14 -9.86
C LEU A 255 18.30 0.04 -9.47
N ALA A 256 19.06 0.57 -10.42
CA ALA A 256 19.88 1.77 -10.25
C ALA A 256 19.07 2.97 -9.72
N ARG A 257 17.86 3.16 -10.25
CA ARG A 257 16.95 4.22 -9.79
C ARG A 257 16.42 3.97 -8.39
N ALA A 258 16.02 2.73 -8.10
CA ALA A 258 15.49 2.38 -6.78
C ALA A 258 16.53 2.49 -5.66
N LEU A 259 17.80 2.29 -6.01
CA LEU A 259 18.93 2.35 -5.08
C LEU A 259 19.64 3.70 -5.04
N ASP A 260 19.36 4.58 -6.00
CA ASP A 260 20.12 5.80 -6.27
C ASP A 260 21.63 5.54 -6.46
N VAL A 261 21.95 4.60 -7.37
CA VAL A 261 23.33 4.22 -7.69
C VAL A 261 23.57 4.26 -9.19
N THR A 262 24.83 4.19 -9.61
CA THR A 262 25.16 4.10 -11.03
C THR A 262 24.62 2.79 -11.64
N ARG A 263 24.29 2.82 -12.94
CA ARG A 263 23.89 1.61 -13.67
C ARG A 263 24.95 0.49 -13.57
N THR A 264 26.22 0.86 -13.55
CA THR A 264 27.34 -0.10 -13.40
C THR A 264 27.30 -0.80 -12.04
N GLN A 265 27.06 -0.05 -10.95
CA GLN A 265 26.90 -0.62 -9.62
C GLN A 265 25.66 -1.52 -9.53
N ALA A 266 24.52 -1.07 -10.07
CA ALA A 266 23.31 -1.89 -10.09
C ALA A 266 23.50 -3.21 -10.86
N ALA A 267 24.15 -3.16 -12.03
CA ALA A 267 24.48 -4.35 -12.80
C ALA A 267 25.41 -5.30 -12.03
N GLU A 268 26.34 -4.76 -11.25
CA GLU A 268 27.20 -5.57 -10.38
C GLU A 268 26.42 -6.25 -9.25
N TYR A 269 25.49 -5.54 -8.61
CA TYR A 269 24.59 -6.14 -7.61
C TYR A 269 23.72 -7.24 -8.21
N SER A 270 23.13 -7.02 -9.39
CA SER A 270 22.38 -8.05 -10.13
C SER A 270 23.23 -9.28 -10.43
N ARG A 271 24.46 -9.06 -10.91
CA ARG A 271 25.40 -10.15 -11.25
C ARG A 271 25.72 -10.99 -10.01
N ARG A 272 26.11 -10.35 -8.90
CA ARG A 272 26.44 -11.05 -7.65
C ARG A 272 25.25 -11.79 -7.07
N TYR A 273 24.06 -11.20 -7.13
CA TYR A 273 22.83 -11.85 -6.73
C TYR A 273 22.60 -13.15 -7.52
N PHE A 274 22.58 -13.10 -8.84
CA PHE A 274 22.36 -14.30 -9.65
C PHE A 274 23.51 -15.31 -9.60
N GLN A 275 24.74 -14.88 -9.33
CA GLN A 275 25.86 -15.78 -9.04
C GLN A 275 25.63 -16.57 -7.74
N ARG A 276 25.05 -15.95 -6.72
CA ARG A 276 24.77 -16.64 -5.46
C ARG A 276 23.47 -17.41 -5.45
N PHE A 277 22.47 -16.94 -6.18
CA PHE A 277 21.15 -17.55 -6.31
C PHE A 277 20.94 -18.07 -7.76
N PRO A 278 21.76 -19.03 -8.24
CA PRO A 278 21.69 -19.50 -9.63
C PRO A 278 20.37 -20.19 -9.96
N THR A 279 19.74 -20.82 -8.97
CA THR A 279 18.41 -21.44 -9.06
C THR A 279 17.31 -20.40 -9.33
N ILE A 280 17.39 -19.23 -8.70
CA ILE A 280 16.48 -18.10 -8.98
C ILE A 280 16.69 -17.59 -10.41
N HIS A 281 17.94 -17.43 -10.84
CA HIS A 281 18.23 -16.97 -12.20
C HIS A 281 17.65 -17.91 -13.25
N LYS A 282 17.95 -19.21 -13.12
CA LYS A 282 17.44 -20.25 -14.01
C LYS A 282 15.91 -20.27 -14.03
N PHE A 283 15.27 -20.22 -12.87
CA PHE A 283 13.81 -20.16 -12.75
C PHE A 283 13.21 -18.97 -13.54
N MET A 284 13.85 -17.80 -13.47
CA MET A 284 13.40 -16.60 -14.17
C MET A 284 13.56 -16.71 -15.70
N GLU A 285 14.59 -17.40 -16.17
CA GLU A 285 14.79 -17.72 -17.60
C GLU A 285 13.79 -18.78 -18.10
N ASP A 286 13.56 -19.82 -17.29
CA ASP A 286 12.65 -20.92 -17.58
C ASP A 286 11.20 -20.44 -17.68
N ILE A 287 10.76 -19.53 -16.78
CA ILE A 287 9.43 -18.92 -16.86
C ILE A 287 9.23 -18.17 -18.17
N VAL A 288 10.22 -17.38 -18.59
CA VAL A 288 10.11 -16.60 -19.84
C VAL A 288 10.01 -17.54 -21.04
N THR A 289 10.82 -18.61 -21.05
CA THR A 289 10.81 -19.62 -22.10
C THR A 289 9.46 -20.33 -22.17
N LEU A 290 8.94 -20.78 -21.03
CA LEU A 290 7.63 -21.41 -20.92
C LEU A 290 6.51 -20.46 -21.38
N ALA A 291 6.57 -19.20 -20.93
CA ALA A 291 5.54 -18.23 -21.25
C ALA A 291 5.49 -17.92 -22.74
N ARG A 292 6.66 -17.80 -23.41
CA ARG A 292 6.73 -17.62 -24.87
C ARG A 292 6.12 -18.81 -25.62
N ALA A 293 6.36 -20.03 -25.15
CA ALA A 293 5.79 -21.23 -25.77
C ALA A 293 4.27 -21.33 -25.59
N GLN A 294 3.74 -20.88 -24.45
CA GLN A 294 2.32 -20.98 -24.11
C GLN A 294 1.50 -19.72 -24.45
N GLY A 295 2.15 -18.59 -24.75
CA GLY A 295 1.51 -17.29 -24.99
C GLY A 295 1.07 -16.54 -23.72
N GLY A 296 1.56 -16.92 -22.54
CA GLY A 296 1.14 -16.34 -21.25
C GLY A 296 1.74 -17.05 -20.04
N ALA A 297 1.31 -16.68 -18.83
CA ALA A 297 1.83 -17.23 -17.58
C ALA A 297 0.70 -17.77 -16.67
N ARG A 298 1.04 -18.74 -15.80
CA ARG A 298 0.13 -19.31 -14.79
C ARG A 298 0.64 -19.09 -13.37
N THR A 299 -0.28 -18.92 -12.43
CA THR A 299 0.03 -19.00 -11.00
C THR A 299 0.12 -20.45 -10.53
N LEU A 300 0.55 -20.64 -9.28
CA LEU A 300 0.61 -21.93 -8.59
C LEU A 300 -0.74 -22.68 -8.59
N LEU A 301 -1.86 -21.95 -8.47
CA LEU A 301 -3.21 -22.52 -8.52
C LEU A 301 -3.84 -22.50 -9.92
N GLY A 302 -3.06 -22.23 -10.96
CA GLY A 302 -3.48 -22.35 -12.36
C GLY A 302 -4.19 -21.12 -12.95
N ARG A 303 -4.24 -19.97 -12.26
CA ARG A 303 -4.77 -18.72 -12.83
C ARG A 303 -3.97 -18.35 -14.07
N TRP A 304 -4.63 -18.27 -15.22
CA TRP A 304 -4.00 -17.95 -16.51
C TRP A 304 -4.02 -16.45 -16.79
N ARG A 305 -2.88 -15.93 -17.27
CA ARG A 305 -2.77 -14.57 -17.81
C ARG A 305 -2.17 -14.64 -19.23
N PRO A 306 -2.93 -14.32 -20.28
CA PRO A 306 -2.39 -14.20 -21.63
C PRO A 306 -1.44 -12.99 -21.72
N ILE A 307 -0.33 -13.12 -22.44
CA ILE A 307 0.66 -12.06 -22.60
C ILE A 307 1.05 -11.94 -24.09
N PRO A 308 0.26 -11.20 -24.90
CA PRO A 308 0.41 -11.19 -26.36
C PRO A 308 1.77 -10.70 -26.87
N ASN A 309 2.44 -9.82 -26.13
CA ASN A 309 3.67 -9.16 -26.57
C ASN A 309 4.95 -9.99 -26.37
N LEU A 310 4.85 -11.25 -25.92
CA LEU A 310 6.00 -12.13 -25.68
C LEU A 310 6.83 -12.43 -26.95
N THR A 311 6.20 -12.39 -28.12
CA THR A 311 6.85 -12.60 -29.42
C THR A 311 6.94 -11.31 -30.25
N SER A 312 6.71 -10.15 -29.61
CA SER A 312 6.72 -8.86 -30.31
C SER A 312 8.09 -8.59 -30.94
N LYS A 313 8.07 -8.02 -32.16
CA LYS A 313 9.28 -7.55 -32.84
C LYS A 313 9.92 -6.36 -32.11
N SER A 314 9.12 -5.56 -31.38
CA SER A 314 9.62 -4.45 -30.56
C SER A 314 10.34 -4.98 -29.32
N PRO A 315 11.66 -4.74 -29.15
CA PRO A 315 12.40 -5.18 -27.97
C PRO A 315 11.81 -4.62 -26.67
N GLN A 316 11.34 -3.37 -26.68
CA GLN A 316 10.74 -2.73 -25.51
C GLN A 316 9.44 -3.42 -25.09
N ALA A 317 8.55 -3.71 -26.04
CA ALA A 317 7.29 -4.40 -25.77
C ALA A 317 7.54 -5.84 -25.30
N ARG A 318 8.51 -6.52 -25.92
CA ARG A 318 8.90 -7.88 -25.55
C ARG A 318 9.50 -7.96 -24.14
N HIS A 319 10.45 -7.09 -23.80
CA HIS A 319 11.00 -7.07 -22.43
C HIS A 319 9.95 -6.70 -21.38
N ALA A 320 8.96 -5.85 -21.72
CA ALA A 320 7.83 -5.60 -20.82
C ALA A 320 6.95 -6.84 -20.64
N ALA A 321 6.73 -7.61 -21.71
CA ALA A 321 6.01 -8.87 -21.66
C ALA A 321 6.72 -9.94 -20.82
N GLU A 322 8.04 -10.05 -20.94
CA GLU A 322 8.87 -10.97 -20.15
C GLU A 322 8.80 -10.66 -18.66
N ARG A 323 8.87 -9.37 -18.27
CA ARG A 323 8.67 -8.95 -16.88
C ARG A 323 7.28 -9.31 -16.36
N MET A 324 6.24 -9.16 -17.20
CA MET A 324 4.90 -9.59 -16.82
C MET A 324 4.82 -11.11 -16.65
N ALA A 325 5.50 -11.88 -17.50
CA ALA A 325 5.56 -13.34 -17.39
C ALA A 325 6.27 -13.78 -16.11
N GLN A 326 7.37 -13.11 -15.75
CA GLN A 326 8.09 -13.34 -14.50
C GLN A 326 7.23 -12.98 -13.29
N ASN A 327 6.67 -11.77 -13.24
CA ASN A 327 5.90 -11.28 -12.08
C ASN A 327 4.59 -12.04 -11.82
N THR A 328 3.92 -12.54 -12.86
CA THR A 328 2.57 -13.12 -12.73
C THR A 328 2.52 -14.35 -11.81
N PRO A 329 3.39 -15.38 -11.96
CA PRO A 329 3.44 -16.52 -11.05
C PRO A 329 3.64 -16.14 -9.59
N MET A 330 4.47 -15.13 -9.29
CA MET A 330 4.74 -14.72 -7.90
C MET A 330 3.61 -13.88 -7.32
N GLN A 331 3.29 -12.74 -7.95
CA GLN A 331 2.28 -11.81 -7.43
C GLN A 331 0.88 -12.46 -7.43
N GLY A 332 0.58 -13.22 -8.48
CA GLY A 332 -0.70 -13.91 -8.59
C GLY A 332 -0.84 -15.08 -7.63
N ALA A 333 0.23 -15.82 -7.33
CA ALA A 333 0.19 -16.84 -6.28
C ALA A 333 -0.10 -16.21 -4.91
N GLY A 334 0.49 -15.06 -4.57
CA GLY A 334 0.14 -14.34 -3.34
C GLY A 334 -1.36 -13.96 -3.29
N ALA A 335 -1.91 -13.49 -4.41
CA ALA A 335 -3.33 -13.19 -4.53
C ALA A 335 -4.24 -14.42 -4.44
N ASP A 336 -3.75 -15.58 -4.86
CA ASP A 336 -4.45 -16.85 -4.75
C ASP A 336 -4.44 -17.36 -3.30
N LEU A 337 -3.29 -17.31 -2.62
CA LEU A 337 -3.14 -17.73 -1.23
C LEU A 337 -3.97 -16.88 -0.27
N ILE A 338 -3.96 -15.55 -0.41
CA ILE A 338 -4.78 -14.68 0.46
C ILE A 338 -6.28 -14.97 0.29
N LYS A 339 -6.74 -15.33 -0.91
CA LYS A 339 -8.14 -15.72 -1.15
C LYS A 339 -8.48 -17.06 -0.52
N LEU A 340 -7.56 -18.03 -0.55
CA LEU A 340 -7.74 -19.27 0.21
C LEU A 340 -7.81 -18.99 1.72
N ALA A 341 -6.95 -18.11 2.23
CA ALA A 341 -6.97 -17.66 3.62
C ALA A 341 -8.31 -17.02 4.01
N MET A 342 -8.86 -16.13 3.17
CA MET A 342 -10.20 -15.57 3.40
C MET A 342 -11.28 -16.66 3.51
N LEU A 343 -11.21 -17.70 2.67
CA LEU A 343 -12.17 -18.81 2.72
C LEU A 343 -11.97 -19.70 3.97
N ALA A 344 -10.73 -20.01 4.33
CA ALA A 344 -10.39 -20.85 5.48
C ALA A 344 -10.82 -20.17 6.79
N THR A 345 -10.42 -18.91 6.98
CA THR A 345 -10.80 -18.10 8.14
C THR A 345 -12.31 -17.91 8.24
N ALA A 346 -13.01 -17.64 7.13
CA ALA A 346 -14.48 -17.54 7.14
C ALA A 346 -15.16 -18.86 7.56
N ARG A 347 -14.67 -20.01 7.08
CA ARG A 347 -15.18 -21.33 7.50
C ARG A 347 -14.93 -21.58 8.97
N ARG A 348 -13.73 -21.22 9.48
CA ARG A 348 -13.38 -21.37 10.88
C ARG A 348 -14.30 -20.55 11.77
N ILE A 349 -14.44 -19.25 11.49
CA ILE A 349 -15.34 -18.34 12.24
C ILE A 349 -16.77 -18.87 12.25
N THR A 350 -17.26 -19.36 11.10
CA THR A 350 -18.63 -19.92 10.99
C THR A 350 -18.79 -21.20 11.82
N ARG A 351 -17.80 -22.10 11.78
CA ARG A 351 -17.83 -23.38 12.51
C ARG A 351 -17.83 -23.18 14.03
N GLU A 352 -17.00 -22.28 14.53
CA GLU A 352 -16.92 -21.97 15.96
C GLU A 352 -18.05 -21.02 16.42
N ASN A 353 -18.87 -20.51 15.49
CA ASN A 353 -19.94 -19.55 15.74
C ASN A 353 -19.45 -18.29 16.50
N TRP A 354 -18.24 -17.83 16.16
CA TRP A 354 -17.67 -16.65 16.79
C TRP A 354 -18.35 -15.37 16.28
N PRO A 355 -18.59 -14.37 17.16
CA PRO A 355 -19.10 -13.06 16.79
C PRO A 355 -18.01 -12.18 16.15
N VAL A 356 -17.27 -12.71 15.18
CA VAL A 356 -16.13 -12.07 14.51
C VAL A 356 -16.52 -11.70 13.08
N ARG A 357 -16.00 -10.57 12.58
CA ARG A 357 -16.22 -10.14 11.19
C ARG A 357 -14.91 -9.81 10.52
N MET A 358 -14.69 -10.35 9.31
CA MET A 358 -13.63 -9.85 8.43
C MET A 358 -14.07 -8.50 7.84
N LEU A 359 -13.22 -7.48 7.99
CA LEU A 359 -13.49 -6.12 7.54
C LEU A 359 -12.81 -5.81 6.20
N LEU A 360 -11.49 -6.07 6.11
CA LEU A 360 -10.66 -5.65 4.98
C LEU A 360 -9.67 -6.74 4.59
N THR A 361 -9.20 -6.63 3.35
CA THR A 361 -8.00 -7.28 2.88
C THR A 361 -7.14 -6.25 2.16
N VAL A 362 -5.89 -6.13 2.62
CA VAL A 362 -4.92 -5.16 2.11
C VAL A 362 -3.66 -5.90 1.70
N HIS A 363 -3.58 -6.21 0.41
CA HIS A 363 -2.52 -7.01 -0.17
C HIS A 363 -2.44 -8.42 0.45
N ASP A 364 -1.55 -8.62 1.39
CA ASP A 364 -1.25 -9.84 2.14
C ASP A 364 -1.82 -9.84 3.58
N GLU A 365 -2.45 -8.73 3.99
CA GLU A 365 -3.08 -8.56 5.31
C GLU A 365 -4.60 -8.83 5.25
N LEU A 366 -5.11 -9.51 6.27
CA LEU A 366 -6.54 -9.60 6.59
C LEU A 366 -6.84 -8.88 7.90
N VAL A 367 -7.88 -8.06 7.93
CA VAL A 367 -8.30 -7.31 9.11
C VAL A 367 -9.66 -7.80 9.58
N PHE A 368 -9.76 -8.11 10.85
CA PHE A 368 -10.97 -8.59 11.51
C PHE A 368 -11.35 -7.69 12.68
N GLU A 369 -12.60 -7.81 13.11
CA GLU A 369 -13.13 -7.21 14.33
C GLU A 369 -13.70 -8.31 15.22
N SER A 370 -13.31 -8.31 16.50
CA SER A 370 -13.65 -9.34 17.48
C SER A 370 -13.93 -8.73 18.85
N PRO A 371 -14.80 -9.32 19.70
CA PRO A 371 -14.84 -8.99 21.11
C PRO A 371 -13.46 -9.19 21.76
N PRO A 372 -13.02 -8.32 22.68
CA PRO A 372 -11.71 -8.42 23.33
C PRO A 372 -11.50 -9.76 24.03
N SER A 373 -12.54 -10.32 24.64
CA SER A 373 -12.48 -11.59 25.36
C SER A 373 -12.17 -12.81 24.49
N LEU A 374 -12.32 -12.69 23.16
CA LEU A 374 -12.03 -13.76 22.19
C LEU A 374 -10.81 -13.44 21.31
N ALA A 375 -10.22 -12.25 21.43
CA ALA A 375 -9.28 -11.75 20.43
C ALA A 375 -8.03 -12.62 20.30
N ASP A 376 -7.47 -13.09 21.42
CA ASP A 376 -6.29 -13.96 21.41
C ASP A 376 -6.59 -15.35 20.81
N GLU A 377 -7.72 -15.95 21.19
CA GLU A 377 -8.16 -17.25 20.67
C GLU A 377 -8.43 -17.19 19.15
N VAL A 378 -9.15 -16.16 18.73
CA VAL A 378 -9.46 -15.90 17.32
C VAL A 378 -8.16 -15.62 16.56
N GLY A 379 -7.28 -14.77 17.09
CA GLY A 379 -5.99 -14.45 16.48
C GLY A 379 -5.13 -15.69 16.21
N ALA A 380 -4.98 -16.56 17.22
CA ALA A 380 -4.24 -17.81 17.08
C ALA A 380 -4.87 -18.76 16.04
N ALA A 381 -6.21 -18.84 16.00
CA ALA A 381 -6.89 -19.65 14.99
C ALA A 381 -6.74 -19.06 13.59
N LEU A 382 -6.84 -17.74 13.42
CA LEU A 382 -6.63 -17.07 12.14
C LEU A 382 -5.22 -17.32 11.61
N GLN A 383 -4.21 -17.18 12.48
CA GLN A 383 -2.81 -17.51 12.16
C GLN A 383 -2.70 -18.94 11.63
N GLN A 384 -3.21 -19.92 12.38
CA GLN A 384 -3.17 -21.33 11.99
C GLN A 384 -3.84 -21.59 10.63
N GLU A 385 -5.04 -21.04 10.41
CA GLU A 385 -5.78 -21.25 9.15
C GLU A 385 -5.02 -20.60 7.99
N MET A 386 -4.48 -19.40 8.15
CA MET A 386 -3.72 -18.69 7.12
C MET A 386 -2.39 -19.37 6.78
N GLU A 387 -1.67 -19.91 7.77
CA GLU A 387 -0.39 -20.60 7.55
C GLU A 387 -0.58 -21.97 6.87
N SER A 388 -1.77 -22.58 7.01
CA SER A 388 -2.06 -23.94 6.53
C SER A 388 -2.84 -24.01 5.21
N VAL A 389 -3.25 -22.87 4.63
CA VAL A 389 -4.08 -22.85 3.40
C VAL A 389 -3.44 -23.51 2.19
N TYR A 390 -2.11 -23.60 2.16
CA TYR A 390 -1.39 -24.25 1.08
C TYR A 390 -0.02 -24.74 1.55
N GLN A 391 0.33 -25.96 1.18
CA GLN A 391 1.62 -26.55 1.50
C GLN A 391 2.68 -26.10 0.49
N LEU A 392 3.42 -25.05 0.82
CA LEU A 392 4.68 -24.70 0.13
C LEU A 392 5.84 -25.57 0.66
N SER A 393 6.98 -25.50 -0.02
CA SER A 393 8.23 -26.12 0.45
C SER A 393 8.87 -25.38 1.64
N ILE A 394 8.39 -24.17 1.91
CA ILE A 394 8.75 -23.30 3.03
C ILE A 394 7.45 -22.95 3.77
N PRO A 395 7.38 -23.04 5.11
CA PRO A 395 6.15 -22.71 5.82
C PRO A 395 5.72 -21.27 5.54
N LEU A 396 4.41 -21.04 5.43
CA LEU A 396 3.86 -19.70 5.53
C LEU A 396 3.92 -19.28 6.99
N GLU A 397 4.19 -18.00 7.24
CA GLU A 397 4.17 -17.41 8.59
C GLU A 397 3.28 -16.18 8.57
N VAL A 398 2.50 -16.01 9.62
CA VAL A 398 1.58 -14.88 9.78
C VAL A 398 1.86 -14.18 11.10
N ASP A 399 2.03 -12.86 11.03
CA ASP A 399 2.12 -12.00 12.19
C ASP A 399 0.72 -11.54 12.60
N ILE A 400 0.40 -11.65 13.89
CA ILE A 400 -0.88 -11.20 14.46
C ILE A 400 -0.66 -9.95 15.30
N GLY A 401 -1.44 -8.91 15.02
CA GLY A 401 -1.54 -7.72 15.85
C GLY A 401 -2.98 -7.47 16.31
N ILE A 402 -3.14 -7.06 17.57
CA ILE A 402 -4.43 -6.83 18.20
C ILE A 402 -4.41 -5.46 18.87
N ALA A 403 -5.32 -4.57 18.48
CA ALA A 403 -5.45 -3.25 19.09
C ALA A 403 -6.81 -2.61 18.82
N ASP A 404 -7.06 -1.47 19.47
CA ASP A 404 -8.29 -0.68 19.28
C ASP A 404 -8.35 0.03 17.91
N ASN A 405 -7.21 0.21 17.25
CA ASN A 405 -7.10 0.91 15.97
C ASN A 405 -6.10 0.24 15.03
N TRP A 406 -6.28 0.47 13.74
CA TRP A 406 -5.58 -0.27 12.68
C TRP A 406 -4.10 0.08 12.49
N ALA A 407 -3.60 1.13 13.14
CA ALA A 407 -2.18 1.47 13.05
C ALA A 407 -1.34 0.84 14.16
N ASP A 408 -2.00 0.43 15.24
CA ASP A 408 -1.39 -0.16 16.42
C ASP A 408 -1.71 -1.67 16.51
N ALA A 409 -2.76 -2.15 15.81
CA ALA A 409 -2.96 -3.54 15.40
C ALA A 409 -2.07 -3.82 14.20
#